data_AF-A0A7X7TT32-F1
#
_entry.id   AF-A0A7X7TT32-F1
#
_cell.length_a   1.000
_cell.length_b   1.000
_cell.length_c   1.000
_cell.angle_alpha   90.00
_cell.angle_beta   90.00
_cell.angle_gamma   90.00
#
_symmetry.space_group_name_H-M   'P 1'
#
loop_
_entity.id
_entity.type
_entity.pdbx_description
1 polymer ?
#
loop_
_entity_poly.entity_id
_entity_poly.type
_entity_poly.pdbx_seq_one_letter_code
_entity_poly.pdbx_strand_id
1 'polypeptide(L)'
;MKRLIVAIAGWLITIGTILGYSLQRFSRYLRVDNATRQKRDKKVITVALIHSDGQDIEKLFNEFDLELRSADVVVAKNIEKDDIKKYSKILRHKSYIFLGKERLQHGTLVEYIPNFDVTRLRAFEKRGVPIIIIGDKKTAWMISQMFPFYCILPGETFQETTITAPIPITKSSDGYYFSKTVYRNQVTLIDLNIDVLKDFRNPA
;
A
#
# COMPACT_ATOMS: atom_id res chain seq x y z
N MET A 1 -19.04 -58.36 24.44
CA MET A 1 -17.87 -57.88 23.68
C MET A 1 -18.15 -57.56 22.21
N LYS A 2 -18.80 -58.43 21.41
CA LYS A 2 -19.03 -58.19 19.97
C LYS A 2 -19.80 -56.89 19.62
N ARG A 3 -20.82 -56.50 20.42
CA ARG A 3 -21.61 -55.27 20.18
C ARG A 3 -20.84 -53.97 20.43
N LEU A 4 -19.85 -53.99 21.33
CA LEU A 4 -19.04 -52.81 21.66
C LEU A 4 -18.04 -52.50 20.53
N ILE A 5 -17.44 -53.54 19.94
CA ILE A 5 -16.48 -53.42 18.84
C ILE A 5 -17.16 -52.87 17.58
N VAL A 6 -18.39 -53.31 17.29
CA VAL A 6 -19.18 -52.81 16.15
C VAL A 6 -19.56 -51.34 16.33
N ALA A 7 -19.90 -50.92 17.55
CA ALA A 7 -20.20 -49.50 17.85
C ALA A 7 -18.96 -48.61 17.69
N ILE A 8 -17.80 -49.06 18.18
CA ILE A 8 -16.52 -48.35 18.04
C ILE A 8 -16.09 -48.25 16.57
N ALA A 9 -16.23 -49.33 15.81
CA ALA A 9 -15.95 -49.33 14.37
C ALA A 9 -16.88 -48.38 13.60
N GLY A 10 -18.17 -48.36 13.94
CA GLY A 10 -19.14 -47.42 13.36
C GLY A 10 -18.81 -45.96 13.66
N TRP A 11 -18.35 -45.66 14.88
CA TRP A 11 -17.90 -44.32 15.27
C TRP A 11 -16.62 -43.88 14.58
N LEU A 12 -15.65 -44.77 14.38
CA LEU A 12 -14.43 -44.46 13.64
C LEU A 12 -14.71 -44.16 12.17
N ILE A 13 -15.65 -44.88 11.55
CA ILE A 13 -16.05 -44.64 10.16
C ILE A 13 -16.76 -43.29 10.04
N THR A 14 -17.69 -42.96 10.95
CA THR A 14 -18.38 -41.65 10.91
C THR A 14 -17.43 -40.49 11.16
N ILE A 15 -16.52 -40.60 12.13
CA ILE A 15 -15.48 -39.57 12.37
C ILE A 15 -14.59 -39.40 11.15
N GLY A 16 -14.15 -40.51 10.51
CA GLY A 16 -13.36 -40.48 9.28
C GLY A 16 -14.07 -39.77 8.13
N THR A 17 -15.37 -40.03 7.95
CA THR A 17 -16.17 -39.35 6.91
C THR A 17 -16.35 -37.86 7.20
N ILE A 18 -16.56 -37.46 8.46
CA ILE A 18 -16.71 -36.05 8.85
C ILE A 18 -15.39 -35.30 8.68
N LEU A 19 -14.25 -35.90 9.06
CA LEU A 19 -12.92 -35.32 8.83
C LEU A 19 -12.60 -35.21 7.33
N GLY A 20 -12.92 -36.23 6.54
CA GLY A 20 -12.73 -36.20 5.09
C GLY A 20 -13.54 -35.08 4.43
N TYR A 21 -14.79 -34.89 4.87
CA TYR A 21 -15.66 -33.83 4.38
C TYR A 21 -15.18 -32.43 4.81
N SER A 22 -14.69 -32.28 6.05
CA SER A 22 -14.16 -31.01 6.53
C SER A 22 -12.86 -30.64 5.82
N LEU A 23 -11.96 -31.60 5.59
CA LEU A 23 -10.71 -31.41 4.84
C LEU A 23 -10.95 -31.10 3.36
N GLN A 24 -11.92 -31.76 2.72
CA GLN A 24 -12.32 -31.40 1.34
C GLN A 24 -12.95 -30.01 1.26
N ARG A 25 -13.73 -29.61 2.27
CA ARG A 25 -14.30 -28.27 2.34
C ARG A 25 -13.20 -27.22 2.57
N PHE A 26 -12.26 -27.49 3.47
CA PHE A 26 -11.08 -26.64 3.72
C PHE A 26 -10.18 -26.52 2.48
N SER A 27 -9.94 -27.60 1.74
CA SER A 27 -9.14 -27.56 0.52
C SER A 27 -9.83 -26.81 -0.62
N ARG A 28 -11.17 -26.81 -0.67
CA ARG A 28 -11.93 -25.92 -1.57
C ARG A 28 -11.81 -24.45 -1.16
N TYR A 29 -11.87 -24.12 0.13
CA TYR A 29 -11.63 -22.74 0.60
C TYR A 29 -10.20 -22.27 0.27
N LEU A 30 -9.19 -23.11 0.50
CA LEU A 30 -7.79 -22.82 0.14
C LEU A 30 -7.57 -22.74 -1.38
N ARG A 31 -8.35 -23.47 -2.20
CA ARG A 31 -8.31 -23.34 -3.67
C ARG A 31 -8.99 -22.07 -4.16
N VAL A 32 -10.03 -21.58 -3.49
CA VAL A 32 -10.71 -20.32 -3.86
C VAL A 32 -9.80 -19.11 -3.58
N ASP A 33 -9.00 -19.14 -2.51
CA ASP A 33 -8.01 -18.08 -2.23
C ASP A 33 -6.82 -18.06 -3.21
N ASN A 34 -6.52 -19.20 -3.84
CA ASN A 34 -5.46 -19.30 -4.85
C ASN A 34 -5.98 -19.02 -6.27
N ALA A 35 -7.26 -19.26 -6.57
CA ALA A 35 -7.84 -19.07 -7.89
C ALA A 35 -8.28 -17.61 -8.19
N THR A 36 -8.45 -16.76 -7.17
CA THR A 36 -8.76 -15.33 -7.34
C THR A 36 -7.55 -14.40 -7.22
N ARG A 37 -6.34 -14.95 -6.97
CA ARG A 37 -5.07 -14.21 -7.09
C ARG A 37 -4.50 -14.26 -8.52
N GLN A 38 -5.35 -14.08 -9.54
CA GLN A 38 -4.87 -13.29 -10.66
C GLN A 38 -4.73 -11.87 -10.11
N LYS A 39 -3.49 -11.49 -9.73
CA LYS A 39 -3.11 -10.09 -9.52
C LYS A 39 -3.47 -9.34 -10.80
N ARG A 40 -4.72 -8.86 -10.92
CA ARG A 40 -4.97 -7.68 -11.72
C ARG A 40 -4.17 -6.61 -11.02
N ASP A 41 -3.08 -6.16 -11.65
CA ASP A 41 -2.37 -4.99 -11.17
C ASP A 41 -3.42 -3.90 -10.98
N LYS A 42 -3.63 -3.52 -9.71
CA LYS A 42 -4.62 -2.51 -9.36
C LYS A 42 -4.11 -1.23 -10.00
N LYS A 43 -4.79 -0.79 -11.08
CA LYS A 43 -4.37 0.36 -11.87
C LYS A 43 -4.33 1.66 -11.07
N VAL A 44 -5.18 1.77 -10.05
CA VAL A 44 -5.27 2.94 -9.20
C VAL A 44 -4.82 2.57 -7.79
N ILE A 45 -3.82 3.29 -7.29
CA ILE A 45 -3.36 3.22 -5.90
C ILE A 45 -3.87 4.47 -5.18
N THR A 46 -4.64 4.27 -4.11
CA THR A 46 -5.11 5.37 -3.26
C THR A 46 -4.10 5.62 -2.14
N VAL A 47 -3.60 6.84 -2.06
CA VAL A 47 -2.63 7.28 -1.05
C VAL A 47 -3.33 8.19 -0.04
N ALA A 48 -3.27 7.84 1.24
CA ALA A 48 -3.63 8.73 2.33
C ALA A 48 -2.41 9.48 2.84
N LEU A 49 -2.46 10.81 2.75
CA LEU A 49 -1.48 11.71 3.37
C LEU A 49 -2.05 12.25 4.67
N ILE A 50 -1.37 11.98 5.77
CA ILE A 50 -1.78 12.46 7.10
C ILE A 50 -0.95 13.70 7.46
N HIS A 51 -1.66 14.80 7.69
CA HIS A 51 -1.13 16.07 8.18
C HIS A 51 -1.55 16.22 9.64
N SER A 52 -0.60 16.05 10.56
CA SER A 52 -0.86 16.22 12.00
C SER A 52 -0.21 17.51 12.50
N ASP A 53 -1.03 18.55 12.67
CA ASP A 53 -0.65 19.82 13.30
C ASP A 53 -0.66 19.72 14.84
N GLY A 54 -0.15 18.62 15.40
CA GLY A 54 -0.14 18.37 16.85
C GLY A 54 -1.49 17.93 17.44
N GLN A 55 -2.42 17.47 16.61
CA GLN A 55 -3.65 16.84 17.09
C GLN A 55 -3.42 15.41 17.57
N ASP A 56 -4.29 14.96 18.47
CA ASP A 56 -4.33 13.57 18.92
C ASP A 56 -4.56 12.63 17.74
N ILE A 57 -3.54 11.85 17.40
CA ILE A 57 -3.54 10.86 16.32
C ILE A 57 -4.71 9.88 16.50
N GLU A 58 -5.11 9.60 17.74
CA GLU A 58 -6.24 8.72 18.01
C GLU A 58 -7.58 9.31 17.56
N LYS A 59 -7.79 10.60 17.80
CA LYS A 59 -8.96 11.28 17.27
C LYS A 59 -8.95 11.30 15.74
N LEU A 60 -7.79 11.56 15.13
CA LEU A 60 -7.64 11.61 13.68
C LEU A 60 -7.93 10.25 13.02
N PHE A 61 -7.33 9.16 13.52
CA PHE A 61 -7.55 7.83 12.93
C PHE A 61 -8.99 7.35 13.11
N ASN A 62 -9.66 7.71 14.21
CA ASN A 62 -11.06 7.40 14.42
C ASN A 62 -11.99 8.25 13.53
N GLU A 63 -11.70 9.54 13.38
CA GLU A 63 -12.48 10.47 12.55
C GLU A 63 -12.39 10.11 11.07
N PHE A 64 -11.23 9.64 10.61
CA PHE A 64 -10.94 9.31 9.21
C PHE A 64 -10.77 7.80 8.96
N ASP A 65 -11.39 6.93 9.77
CA ASP A 65 -11.24 5.47 9.67
C ASP A 65 -11.65 4.94 8.27
N LEU A 66 -12.69 5.50 7.68
CA LEU A 66 -13.18 5.08 6.36
C LEU A 66 -12.17 5.42 5.24
N GLU A 67 -11.63 6.63 5.27
CA GLU A 67 -10.62 7.13 4.34
C GLU A 67 -9.31 6.35 4.48
N LEU A 68 -8.88 6.09 5.71
CA LEU A 68 -7.68 5.29 5.96
C LEU A 68 -7.89 3.84 5.53
N ARG A 69 -9.11 3.29 5.67
CA ARG A 69 -9.45 1.95 5.17
C ARG A 69 -9.47 1.86 3.65
N SER A 70 -9.87 2.91 2.94
CA SER A 70 -9.87 2.92 1.47
C SER A 70 -8.48 3.07 0.86
N ALA A 71 -7.53 3.69 1.57
CA ALA A 71 -6.16 3.88 1.08
C ALA A 71 -5.33 2.57 0.99
N ASP A 72 -4.57 2.40 -0.08
CA ASP A 72 -3.59 1.31 -0.21
C ASP A 72 -2.25 1.67 0.44
N VAL A 73 -1.91 2.96 0.40
CA VAL A 73 -0.66 3.51 0.93
C VAL A 73 -0.96 4.61 1.93
N VAL A 74 -0.32 4.59 3.09
CA VAL A 74 -0.43 5.66 4.10
C VAL A 74 0.93 6.32 4.29
N VAL A 75 0.98 7.64 4.10
CA VAL A 75 2.18 8.44 4.31
C VAL A 75 1.86 9.47 5.38
N ALA A 76 2.71 9.55 6.40
CA ALA A 76 2.59 10.59 7.41
C ALA A 76 3.95 11.14 7.79
N LYS A 77 3.95 12.39 8.22
CA LYS A 77 5.09 13.07 8.82
C LYS A 77 4.73 13.42 10.27
N ASN A 78 5.73 13.45 11.14
CA ASN A 78 5.60 13.78 12.57
C ASN A 78 4.72 12.80 13.37
N ILE A 79 4.76 11.50 13.04
CA ILE A 79 4.08 10.44 13.82
C ILE A 79 5.12 9.62 14.61
N GLU A 80 4.85 9.35 15.89
CA GLU A 80 5.69 8.50 16.73
C GLU A 80 5.26 7.02 16.67
N LYS A 81 6.19 6.13 17.02
CA LYS A 81 6.00 4.68 16.93
C LYS A 81 4.88 4.14 17.84
N ASP A 82 4.72 4.75 19.00
CA ASP A 82 3.75 4.30 19.99
C ASP A 82 2.30 4.60 19.57
N ASP A 83 2.09 5.65 18.78
CA ASP A 83 0.80 5.97 18.19
C ASP A 83 0.35 4.89 17.19
N ILE A 84 1.31 4.30 16.46
CA ILE A 84 1.05 3.33 15.39
C ILE A 84 0.61 1.96 15.92
N LYS A 85 1.10 1.54 17.10
CA LYS A 85 0.75 0.22 17.68
C LYS A 85 -0.77 0.08 17.84
N LYS A 86 -1.44 1.16 18.23
CA LYS A 86 -2.91 1.22 18.41
C LYS A 86 -3.66 0.96 17.09
N TYR A 87 -3.09 1.35 15.94
CA TYR A 87 -3.72 1.25 14.60
C TYR A 87 -3.16 0.13 13.72
N SER A 88 -2.42 -0.81 14.32
CA SER A 88 -1.86 -1.98 13.64
C SER A 88 -2.89 -2.77 12.82
N LYS A 89 -4.16 -2.80 13.24
CA LYS A 89 -5.25 -3.46 12.50
C LYS A 89 -5.54 -2.80 11.15
N ILE A 90 -5.64 -1.47 11.10
CA ILE A 90 -5.90 -0.71 9.87
C ILE A 90 -4.68 -0.82 8.94
N LEU A 91 -3.48 -0.77 9.51
CA LEU A 91 -2.22 -0.75 8.76
C LEU A 91 -1.71 -2.13 8.31
N ARG A 92 -2.24 -3.23 8.86
CA ARG A 92 -1.75 -4.61 8.64
C ARG A 92 -1.63 -5.02 7.18
N HIS A 93 -2.49 -4.48 6.32
CA HIS A 93 -2.59 -4.86 4.91
C HIS A 93 -2.24 -3.71 3.95
N LYS A 94 -1.69 -2.61 4.47
CA LYS A 94 -1.38 -1.40 3.71
C LYS A 94 0.12 -1.23 3.61
N SER A 95 0.61 -0.63 2.53
CA SER A 95 1.99 -0.13 2.57
C SER A 95 2.00 1.20 3.30
N TYR A 96 3.01 1.49 4.10
CA TYR A 96 3.07 2.77 4.80
C TYR A 96 4.50 3.24 5.01
N ILE A 97 4.66 4.56 5.06
CA ILE A 97 5.88 5.23 5.51
C ILE A 97 5.50 6.35 6.46
N PHE A 98 6.04 6.28 7.67
CA PHE A 98 5.91 7.32 8.68
C PHE A 98 7.27 7.92 8.97
N LEU A 99 7.34 9.24 8.86
CA LEU A 99 8.54 10.04 9.09
C LEU A 99 8.41 10.77 10.43
N GLY A 100 8.89 10.15 11.51
CA GLY A 100 9.01 10.80 12.83
C GLY A 100 10.48 10.91 13.27
N LYS A 101 10.73 10.83 14.59
CA LYS A 101 12.09 10.65 15.14
C LYS A 101 12.73 9.35 14.61
N GLU A 102 11.92 8.30 14.52
CA GLU A 102 12.25 7.06 13.83
C GLU A 102 11.46 6.97 12.53
N ARG A 103 12.09 6.41 11.50
CA ARG A 103 11.39 6.03 10.26
C ARG A 103 10.75 4.67 10.45
N LEU A 104 9.45 4.58 10.18
CA LEU A 104 8.71 3.33 10.17
C LEU A 104 8.17 3.07 8.78
N GLN A 105 8.37 1.84 8.29
CA GLN A 105 8.01 1.46 6.93
C GLN A 105 7.49 0.03 6.88
N HIS A 106 6.49 -0.21 6.03
CA HIS A 106 5.94 -1.53 5.75
C HIS A 106 5.37 -1.60 4.33
N GLY A 107 5.29 -2.82 3.79
CA GLY A 107 4.79 -3.08 2.45
C GLY A 107 5.80 -2.79 1.35
N THR A 108 5.34 -2.89 0.10
CA THR A 108 6.20 -2.84 -1.10
C THR A 108 5.80 -1.75 -2.09
N LEU A 109 4.69 -1.04 -1.84
CA LEU A 109 4.20 0.00 -2.76
C LEU A 109 4.88 1.35 -2.56
N VAL A 110 5.63 1.52 -1.46
CA VAL A 110 6.25 2.79 -1.12
C VAL A 110 7.64 2.56 -0.52
N GLU A 111 8.60 3.38 -0.94
CA GLU A 111 9.97 3.39 -0.42
C GLU A 111 10.39 4.81 -0.04
N TYR A 112 11.33 4.94 0.89
CA TYR A 112 11.92 6.24 1.24
C TYR A 112 13.36 6.33 0.75
N ILE A 113 13.72 7.47 0.15
CA ILE A 113 15.09 7.77 -0.25
C ILE A 113 15.55 9.08 0.38
N PRO A 114 16.63 9.07 1.19
CA PRO A 114 17.12 10.30 1.80
C PRO A 114 17.88 11.20 0.81
N ASN A 115 18.55 10.59 -0.18
CA ASN A 115 19.43 11.27 -1.14
C ASN A 115 19.33 10.60 -2.51
N PHE A 116 19.70 11.31 -3.58
CA PHE A 116 19.74 10.72 -4.92
C PHE A 116 20.76 9.57 -5.04
N ASP A 117 20.28 8.37 -5.35
CA ASP A 117 21.11 7.18 -5.59
C ASP A 117 20.50 6.34 -6.72
N VAL A 118 21.15 6.37 -7.89
CA VAL A 118 20.70 5.67 -9.10
C VAL A 118 20.61 4.15 -8.89
N THR A 119 21.54 3.55 -8.15
CA THR A 119 21.57 2.10 -7.94
C THR A 119 20.36 1.65 -7.13
N ARG A 120 20.03 2.39 -6.06
CA ARG A 120 18.82 2.15 -5.26
C ARG A 120 17.56 2.37 -6.08
N LEU A 121 17.48 3.46 -6.84
CA LEU A 121 16.33 3.78 -7.69
C LEU A 121 16.09 2.67 -8.73
N ARG A 122 17.15 2.18 -9.39
CA ARG A 122 17.05 1.03 -10.31
C ARG A 122 16.62 -0.25 -9.61
N ALA A 123 17.07 -0.50 -8.38
CA ALA A 123 16.60 -1.64 -7.60
C ALA A 123 15.11 -1.52 -7.24
N PHE A 124 14.63 -0.32 -6.95
CA PHE A 124 13.23 -0.05 -6.64
C PHE A 124 12.34 -0.24 -7.87
N GLU A 125 12.79 0.25 -9.02
CA GLU A 125 12.12 0.07 -10.31
C GLU A 125 11.97 -1.40 -10.66
N LYS A 126 13.06 -2.19 -10.55
CA LYS A 126 13.03 -3.65 -10.78
C LYS A 126 12.08 -4.40 -9.85
N ARG A 127 11.91 -3.92 -8.61
CA ARG A 127 10.94 -4.47 -7.65
C ARG A 127 9.50 -4.03 -7.91
N GLY A 128 9.28 -3.09 -8.83
CA GLY A 128 7.96 -2.56 -9.16
C GLY A 128 7.41 -1.63 -8.09
N VAL A 129 8.27 -0.88 -7.38
CA VAL A 129 7.83 0.14 -6.42
C VAL A 129 7.26 1.34 -7.19
N PRO A 130 6.00 1.75 -6.97
CA PRO A 130 5.40 2.89 -7.68
C PRO A 130 5.65 4.24 -7.01
N ILE A 131 5.80 4.29 -5.68
CA ILE A 131 5.84 5.55 -4.92
C ILE A 131 7.16 5.67 -4.16
N ILE A 132 7.77 6.85 -4.22
CA ILE A 132 8.96 7.20 -3.45
C ILE A 132 8.67 8.41 -2.57
N ILE A 133 9.01 8.29 -1.29
CA ILE A 133 9.00 9.39 -0.34
C ILE A 133 10.39 10.00 -0.27
N ILE A 134 10.45 11.33 -0.32
CA ILE A 134 11.70 12.08 -0.35
C ILE A 134 11.59 13.35 0.48
N GLY A 135 12.71 13.82 1.03
CA GLY A 135 12.78 15.03 1.86
C GLY A 135 13.18 16.31 1.10
N ASP A 136 13.58 16.21 -0.16
CA ASP A 136 14.07 17.33 -0.96
C ASP A 136 13.28 17.48 -2.28
N LYS A 137 12.81 18.71 -2.55
CA LYS A 137 11.98 19.03 -3.71
C LYS A 137 12.75 18.91 -5.02
N LYS A 138 14.01 19.34 -5.05
CA LYS A 138 14.84 19.27 -6.27
C LYS A 138 15.08 17.82 -6.69
N THR A 139 15.37 16.97 -5.71
CA THR A 139 15.59 15.54 -5.94
C THR A 139 14.30 14.83 -6.33
N ALA A 140 13.15 15.17 -5.73
CA ALA A 140 11.85 14.64 -6.14
C ALA A 140 11.59 14.88 -7.63
N TRP A 141 11.79 16.13 -8.07
CA TRP A 141 11.60 16.52 -9.45
C TRP A 141 12.55 15.76 -10.38
N MET A 142 13.85 15.71 -10.05
CA MET A 142 14.86 14.99 -10.84
C MET A 142 14.53 13.50 -10.98
N ILE A 143 14.12 12.83 -9.90
CA ILE A 143 13.77 11.40 -9.94
C ILE A 143 12.59 11.17 -10.89
N SER A 144 11.53 11.97 -10.78
CA SER A 144 10.35 11.86 -11.63
C SER A 144 10.61 12.13 -13.13
N GLN A 145 11.72 12.78 -13.49
CA GLN A 145 12.15 12.91 -14.89
C GLN A 145 12.84 11.65 -15.43
N MET A 146 13.51 10.89 -14.56
CA MET A 146 14.42 9.82 -14.95
C MET A 146 13.85 8.42 -14.70
N PHE A 147 12.88 8.32 -13.81
CA PHE A 147 12.33 7.05 -13.34
C PHE A 147 10.80 7.09 -13.28
N PRO A 148 10.16 5.91 -13.42
CA PRO A 148 8.71 5.77 -13.40
C PRO A 148 8.12 5.82 -11.97
N PHE A 149 8.51 6.78 -11.15
CA PHE A 149 8.03 6.92 -9.77
C PHE A 149 7.18 8.16 -9.56
N TYR A 150 6.10 8.00 -8.80
CA TYR A 150 5.46 9.13 -8.12
C TYR A 150 6.32 9.51 -6.92
N CYS A 151 6.87 10.72 -6.89
CA CYS A 151 7.59 11.18 -5.72
C CYS A 151 6.68 12.06 -4.86
N ILE A 152 6.63 11.76 -3.57
CA ILE A 152 5.83 12.50 -2.58
C ILE A 152 6.79 13.08 -1.54
N LEU A 153 6.72 14.39 -1.38
CA LEU A 153 7.37 15.15 -0.33
C LEU A 153 6.29 15.58 0.67
N PRO A 154 6.11 14.86 1.79
CA PRO A 154 5.10 15.22 2.79
C PRO A 154 5.52 16.53 3.50
N GLY A 155 4.65 17.53 3.41
CA GLY A 155 4.75 18.78 4.16
C GLY A 155 4.16 18.64 5.58
N GLU A 156 4.34 19.66 6.41
CA GLU A 156 3.62 19.71 7.70
C GLU A 156 2.14 19.97 7.43
N THR A 157 1.87 20.94 6.56
CA THR A 157 0.53 21.21 6.03
C THR A 157 0.32 20.60 4.64
N PHE A 158 -0.95 20.51 4.24
CA PHE A 158 -1.32 20.02 2.91
C PHE A 158 -0.73 20.86 1.77
N GLN A 159 -0.65 22.18 1.95
CA GLN A 159 -0.17 23.14 0.96
C GLN A 159 1.32 22.95 0.67
N GLU A 160 2.08 22.53 1.68
CA GLU A 160 3.52 22.25 1.55
C GLU A 160 3.82 20.89 0.90
N THR A 161 2.84 19.98 0.93
CA THR A 161 3.02 18.65 0.34
C THR A 161 3.12 18.75 -1.17
N THR A 162 4.27 18.33 -1.69
CA THR A 162 4.58 18.34 -3.12
C THR A 162 4.55 16.92 -3.68
N ILE A 163 3.92 16.74 -4.83
CA ILE A 163 3.85 15.47 -5.53
C ILE A 163 4.34 15.68 -6.96
N THR A 164 5.29 14.88 -7.39
CA THR A 164 5.79 14.89 -8.76
C THR A 164 5.43 13.58 -9.45
N ALA A 165 4.85 13.69 -10.64
CA ALA A 165 4.50 12.57 -11.50
C ALA A 165 5.71 12.13 -12.31
N PRO A 166 5.87 10.83 -12.60
CA PRO A 166 6.77 10.42 -13.66
C PRO A 166 6.27 11.06 -14.96
N ILE A 167 7.13 11.79 -15.67
CA ILE A 167 6.74 12.35 -16.96
C ILE A 167 6.60 11.20 -17.96
N PRO A 168 5.44 11.06 -18.64
CA PRO A 168 5.35 10.24 -19.84
C PRO A 168 6.49 10.62 -20.79
N ILE A 169 7.29 9.67 -21.26
CA ILE A 169 8.18 9.93 -22.40
C ILE A 169 7.29 10.00 -23.65
N THR A 170 6.42 11.01 -23.74
CA THR A 170 5.62 11.36 -24.91
C THR A 170 6.25 12.57 -25.58
N LYS A 171 6.10 12.68 -26.91
CA LYS A 171 6.61 13.81 -27.71
C LYS A 171 6.10 15.18 -27.23
N SER A 172 5.00 15.22 -26.48
CA SER A 172 4.46 16.42 -25.83
C SER A 172 4.79 16.38 -24.32
N SER A 173 5.53 17.37 -23.87
CA SER A 173 5.98 17.58 -22.48
C SER A 173 4.90 18.21 -21.58
N ASP A 174 3.64 17.91 -21.83
CA ASP A 174 2.54 18.46 -21.04
C ASP A 174 2.47 17.67 -19.73
N GLY A 175 3.17 18.21 -18.72
CA GLY A 175 3.15 17.68 -17.36
C GLY A 175 1.71 17.62 -16.85
N TYR A 176 1.25 16.43 -16.49
CA TYR A 176 -0.07 16.25 -15.91
C TYR A 176 -0.08 16.90 -14.53
N TYR A 177 -0.84 18.00 -14.40
CA TYR A 177 -1.24 18.53 -13.10
C TYR A 177 -2.24 17.55 -12.48
N PHE A 178 -1.87 16.92 -11.37
CA PHE A 178 -2.84 16.13 -10.60
C PHE A 178 -3.96 17.05 -10.12
N SER A 179 -5.21 16.64 -10.37
CA SER A 179 -6.36 17.24 -9.71
C SER A 179 -6.24 16.95 -8.21
N LYS A 180 -5.97 17.99 -7.44
CA LYS A 180 -5.77 17.90 -5.99
C LYS A 180 -7.11 18.21 -5.31
N THR A 181 -7.89 17.19 -5.03
CA THR A 181 -9.14 17.35 -4.28
C THR A 181 -8.81 17.53 -2.79
N VAL A 182 -9.13 18.69 -2.20
CA VAL A 182 -8.90 18.94 -0.77
C VAL A 182 -9.94 18.16 0.02
N TYR A 183 -9.52 17.10 0.71
CA TYR A 183 -10.44 16.27 1.50
C TYR A 183 -10.24 16.55 2.99
N ARG A 184 -10.82 17.65 3.50
CA ARG A 184 -10.65 18.12 4.89
C ARG A 184 -9.18 18.41 5.25
N ASN A 185 -8.94 19.22 6.27
CA ASN A 185 -7.61 19.83 6.45
C ASN A 185 -6.51 18.85 6.93
N GLN A 186 -6.83 17.59 7.24
CA GLN A 186 -5.93 16.69 7.98
C GLN A 186 -5.57 15.38 7.28
N VAL A 187 -6.47 14.81 6.46
CA VAL A 187 -6.20 13.56 5.74
C VAL A 187 -6.54 13.76 4.27
N THR A 188 -5.53 13.83 3.42
CA THR A 188 -5.76 13.94 1.98
C THR A 188 -5.67 12.58 1.30
N LEU A 189 -6.74 12.18 0.62
CA LEU A 189 -6.73 11.04 -0.28
C LEU A 189 -6.35 11.46 -1.69
N ILE A 190 -5.43 10.71 -2.29
CA ILE A 190 -4.96 10.94 -3.67
C ILE A 190 -4.99 9.61 -4.40
N ASP A 191 -5.71 9.58 -5.52
CA ASP A 191 -5.70 8.45 -6.42
C ASP A 191 -4.61 8.61 -7.48
N LEU A 192 -3.64 7.70 -7.46
CA LEU A 192 -2.56 7.63 -8.42
C LEU A 192 -2.84 6.53 -9.43
N ASN A 193 -3.04 6.91 -10.70
CA ASN A 193 -3.16 5.95 -11.78
C ASN A 193 -1.79 5.43 -12.19
N ILE A 194 -1.42 4.24 -11.73
CA ILE A 194 -0.12 3.57 -11.94
C ILE A 194 0.04 3.00 -13.35
N ASP A 195 -0.82 3.37 -14.31
CA ASP A 195 -0.54 3.24 -15.75
C ASP A 195 0.63 4.18 -16.13
N VAL A 196 1.81 3.93 -15.54
CA VAL A 196 3.08 4.44 -16.03
C VAL A 196 3.20 3.88 -17.44
N LEU A 197 3.24 4.77 -18.43
CA LEU A 197 3.55 4.42 -19.81
C LEU A 197 4.91 3.72 -19.83
N LYS A 198 4.88 2.37 -19.75
CA LYS A 198 6.05 1.55 -19.99
C LYS A 198 6.57 1.94 -21.36
N ASP A 199 7.86 2.28 -21.38
CA ASP A 199 8.71 2.55 -22.53
C ASP A 199 8.10 2.04 -23.86
N PHE A 200 7.96 2.92 -24.86
CA PHE A 200 7.49 2.63 -26.23
C PHE A 200 8.30 1.54 -26.98
N ARG A 201 9.26 0.88 -26.32
CA ARG A 201 10.20 -0.07 -26.92
C ARG A 201 9.68 -1.49 -27.05
N ASN A 202 8.48 -1.79 -26.54
CA ASN A 202 7.81 -3.05 -26.86
C ASN A 202 6.28 -2.84 -26.82
N PRO A 203 5.66 -2.43 -27.94
CA PRO A 203 4.26 -2.70 -28.14
C PRO A 203 4.10 -4.22 -28.26
N ALA A 204 3.28 -4.80 -27.39
CA ALA A 204 2.73 -6.12 -27.65
C ALA A 204 1.80 -6.07 -28.87
#